data_AF-A0A3B8V1K7-F1
#
_entry.id   AF-A0A3B8V1K7-F1
#
_cell.length_a   1.000
_cell.length_b   1.000
_cell.length_c   1.000
_cell.angle_alpha   90.00
_cell.angle_beta   90.00
_cell.angle_gamma   90.00
#
_symmetry.space_group_name_H-M   'P 1'
#
loop_
_entity.id
_entity.type
_entity.pdbx_description
1 polymer ?
#
loop_
_entity_poly.entity_id
_entity_poly.type
_entity_poly.pdbx_seq_one_letter_code
_entity_poly.pdbx_strand_id
1 'polypeptide(L)'
;MKRVVIIGGGVAGIAASIRLAESGYKPIVLETRGKLGGRATSFEDPRSGRVLDNCQHVVMGCCSNVLDLYARLGVADRIEWHPETWWANPPRRPDRMRPAPLPAPAHFGPSFLRMRLLSTDTKILVGQAMRSLLKMGFAGRDAWADRSFGAFLDETGQSTDARRLFWEPVVVGACNLPCDEVAGNHAMQVFQEGFLAGGWHATMGLATCDLKSLYDPALEI
;
A
#
# COMPACT_ATOMS: atom_id res chain seq x y z
N MET A 1 17.65 -12.51 30.05
CA MET A 1 17.11 -12.14 28.72
C MET A 1 16.80 -13.42 27.94
N LYS A 2 15.55 -13.70 27.56
CA LYS A 2 15.20 -14.89 26.76
C LYS A 2 15.62 -14.68 25.30
N ARG A 3 16.14 -15.72 24.64
CA ARG A 3 16.51 -15.68 23.22
C ARG A 3 15.33 -16.07 22.35
N VAL A 4 15.12 -15.35 21.25
CA VAL A 4 14.08 -15.65 20.25
C VAL A 4 14.74 -15.71 18.89
N VAL A 5 14.55 -16.82 18.18
CA VAL A 5 15.07 -16.99 16.82
C VAL A 5 14.02 -16.52 15.83
N ILE A 6 14.43 -15.68 14.89
CA ILE A 6 13.61 -15.16 13.79
C ILE A 6 14.25 -15.65 12.49
N ILE A 7 13.45 -16.29 11.64
CA ILE A 7 13.91 -16.79 10.34
C ILE A 7 13.53 -15.78 9.26
N GLY A 8 14.54 -15.16 8.65
CA GLY A 8 14.41 -14.16 7.59
C GLY A 8 14.64 -12.72 8.07
N GLY A 9 15.55 -12.02 7.41
CA GLY A 9 15.90 -10.61 7.61
C GLY A 9 15.13 -9.65 6.70
N GLY A 10 13.91 -10.03 6.29
CA GLY A 10 13.00 -9.14 5.57
C GLY A 10 12.31 -8.13 6.49
N VAL A 11 11.51 -7.22 5.91
CA VAL A 11 10.80 -6.14 6.63
C VAL A 11 10.05 -6.66 7.87
N ALA A 12 9.33 -7.78 7.76
CA ALA A 12 8.61 -8.39 8.87
C ALA A 12 9.54 -8.92 9.98
N GLY A 13 10.67 -9.54 9.61
CA GLY A 13 11.65 -10.06 10.55
C GLY A 13 12.37 -8.94 11.30
N ILE A 14 12.71 -7.85 10.60
CA ILE A 14 13.29 -6.64 11.18
C ILE A 14 12.31 -5.98 12.15
N ALA A 15 11.05 -5.79 11.74
CA ALA A 15 10.05 -5.22 12.62
C ALA A 15 9.85 -6.06 13.89
N ALA A 16 9.78 -7.39 13.74
CA ALA A 16 9.67 -8.31 14.87
C ALA A 16 10.92 -8.27 15.78
N SER A 17 12.13 -8.21 15.23
CA SER A 17 13.37 -8.17 16.03
C SER A 17 13.43 -6.91 16.88
N ILE A 18 13.11 -5.75 16.31
CA ILE A 18 13.09 -4.48 17.03
C ILE A 18 12.09 -4.55 18.19
N ARG A 19 10.86 -5.00 17.94
CA ARG A 19 9.83 -5.10 18.99
C ARG A 19 10.19 -6.09 20.10
N LEU A 20 10.84 -7.19 19.75
CA LEU A 20 11.33 -8.17 20.73
C LEU A 20 12.46 -7.59 21.58
N ALA A 21 13.40 -6.86 20.98
CA ALA A 21 14.49 -6.19 21.69
C ALA A 21 13.96 -5.17 22.71
N GLU A 22 13.01 -4.33 22.29
CA GLU A 22 12.34 -3.36 23.17
C GLU A 22 11.57 -4.03 24.32
N SER A 23 11.05 -5.22 24.08
CA SER A 23 10.34 -6.02 25.09
C SER A 23 11.29 -6.80 26.02
N GLY A 24 12.61 -6.57 25.95
CA GLY A 24 13.60 -7.21 26.80
C GLY A 24 13.97 -8.65 26.40
N TYR A 25 13.69 -9.05 25.15
CA TYR A 25 14.16 -10.31 24.56
C TYR A 25 15.43 -10.08 23.75
N LYS A 26 16.24 -11.13 23.57
CA LYS A 26 17.40 -11.14 22.68
C LYS A 26 17.01 -11.79 21.34
N PRO A 27 16.60 -11.01 20.32
CA PRO A 27 16.33 -11.56 19.00
C PRO A 27 17.62 -12.08 18.34
N ILE A 28 17.49 -13.15 17.57
CA ILE A 28 18.55 -13.70 16.71
C ILE A 28 17.92 -13.87 15.33
N VAL A 29 18.28 -13.00 14.40
CA VAL A 29 17.78 -13.05 13.01
C VAL A 29 18.71 -13.93 12.19
N LEU A 30 18.17 -14.97 11.58
CA LEU A 30 18.87 -15.83 10.64
C LEU A 30 18.46 -15.45 9.22
N GLU A 31 19.38 -14.86 8.45
CA GLU A 31 19.16 -14.45 7.06
C GLU A 31 20.14 -15.15 6.13
N THR A 32 19.60 -15.87 5.14
CA THR A 32 20.36 -16.67 4.18
C THR A 32 21.17 -15.85 3.17
N ARG A 33 20.72 -14.64 2.83
CA ARG A 33 21.27 -13.82 1.74
C ARG A 33 22.41 -12.89 2.18
N GLY A 34 22.76 -12.87 3.47
CA GLY A 34 23.77 -11.97 4.01
C GLY A 34 23.43 -10.48 3.92
N LYS A 35 22.19 -10.14 3.58
CA LYS A 35 21.68 -8.76 3.48
C LYS A 35 20.24 -8.67 3.95
N LEU A 36 19.90 -7.57 4.61
CA LEU A 36 18.56 -7.29 5.11
C LEU A 36 17.61 -6.75 4.02
N GLY A 37 16.33 -6.65 4.36
CA GLY A 37 15.26 -6.09 3.52
C GLY A 37 14.45 -7.16 2.76
N GLY A 38 14.98 -8.37 2.60
CA GLY A 38 14.26 -9.49 1.97
C GLY A 38 13.96 -9.22 0.48
N ARG A 39 12.68 -9.00 0.14
CA ARG A 39 12.28 -8.55 -1.22
C ARG A 39 12.50 -7.05 -1.43
N ALA A 40 12.46 -6.27 -0.36
CA ALA A 40 12.76 -4.84 -0.35
C ALA A 40 14.26 -4.62 -0.17
N THR A 41 15.02 -4.99 -1.19
CA THR A 41 16.50 -4.94 -1.17
C THR A 41 17.00 -4.37 -2.48
N SER A 42 18.29 -4.05 -2.50
CA SER A 42 19.00 -3.57 -3.69
C SER A 42 20.18 -4.49 -3.99
N PHE A 43 20.66 -4.45 -5.22
CA PHE A 43 21.83 -5.21 -5.67
C PHE A 43 22.62 -4.39 -6.69
N GLU A 44 23.92 -4.64 -6.75
CA GLU A 44 24.75 -4.05 -7.79
C GLU A 44 24.56 -4.84 -9.09
N ASP A 45 24.09 -4.16 -10.14
CA ASP A 45 23.98 -4.76 -11.46
C ASP A 45 25.37 -4.87 -12.09
N PRO A 46 25.88 -6.09 -12.33
CA PRO A 46 27.24 -6.29 -12.83
C PRO A 46 27.44 -5.75 -14.25
N ARG A 47 26.36 -5.45 -14.99
CA ARG A 47 26.45 -4.89 -16.35
C ARG A 47 26.63 -3.38 -16.34
N SER A 48 25.89 -2.68 -15.49
CA SER A 48 25.93 -1.21 -15.42
C SER A 48 26.78 -0.65 -14.29
N GLY A 49 27.16 -1.47 -13.30
CA GLY A 49 27.83 -1.03 -12.07
C GLY A 49 26.93 -0.16 -11.17
N ARG A 50 25.62 -0.14 -11.43
CA ARG A 50 24.66 0.67 -10.67
C ARG A 50 23.98 -0.20 -9.61
N VAL A 51 23.66 0.41 -8.48
CA VAL A 51 22.77 -0.21 -7.50
C VAL A 51 21.34 -0.10 -8.01
N LEU A 52 20.67 -1.24 -8.19
CA LEU A 52 19.29 -1.35 -8.60
C LEU A 52 18.46 -1.95 -7.46
N ASP A 53 17.27 -1.42 -7.25
CA ASP A 53 16.29 -2.05 -6.37
C ASP A 53 15.72 -3.32 -7.02
N ASN A 54 15.54 -4.37 -6.22
CA ASN A 54 14.94 -5.62 -6.66
C ASN A 54 13.51 -5.41 -7.20
N CYS A 55 12.77 -4.48 -6.60
CA CYS A 55 11.59 -3.85 -7.18
C CYS A 55 11.31 -2.55 -6.42
N GLN A 56 10.57 -1.64 -7.05
CA GLN A 56 10.13 -0.42 -6.37
C GLN A 56 9.15 -0.77 -5.24
N HIS A 57 9.38 -0.21 -4.06
CA HIS A 57 8.49 -0.35 -2.90
C HIS A 57 7.97 1.02 -2.52
N VAL A 58 6.69 1.24 -2.77
CA VAL A 58 5.99 2.47 -2.37
C VAL A 58 5.41 2.27 -0.97
N VAL A 59 5.56 3.27 -0.10
CA VAL A 59 4.83 3.34 1.17
C VAL A 59 3.64 4.28 1.00
N MET A 60 2.52 4.02 1.68
CA MET A 60 1.40 4.98 1.71
C MET A 60 1.26 5.59 3.10
N GLY A 61 0.63 6.76 3.19
CA GLY A 61 0.38 7.42 4.47
C GLY A 61 -0.48 6.57 5.43
N CYS A 62 -1.29 5.63 4.92
CA CYS A 62 -2.02 4.65 5.72
C CYS A 62 -1.16 3.49 6.26
N CYS A 63 0.06 3.29 5.77
CA CYS A 63 0.94 2.20 6.19
C CYS A 63 1.62 2.49 7.54
N SER A 64 0.82 2.71 8.59
CA SER A 64 1.27 3.14 9.92
C SER A 64 2.38 2.27 10.51
N ASN A 65 2.31 0.94 10.31
CA ASN A 65 3.33 0.01 10.79
C ASN A 65 4.69 0.17 10.08
N VAL A 66 4.68 0.47 8.77
CA VAL A 66 5.91 0.73 8.01
C VAL A 66 6.48 2.09 8.37
N LEU A 67 5.62 3.10 8.58
CA LEU A 67 6.03 4.42 9.06
C LEU A 67 6.66 4.37 10.44
N ASP A 68 6.08 3.60 11.37
CA ASP A 68 6.67 3.34 12.70
C ASP A 68 8.03 2.63 12.57
N LEU A 69 8.14 1.64 11.68
CA LEU A 69 9.44 1.01 11.40
C LEU A 69 10.48 2.01 10.88
N TYR A 70 10.14 2.85 9.91
CA TYR A 70 11.08 3.84 9.38
C TYR A 70 11.47 4.90 10.39
N ALA A 71 10.57 5.29 11.29
CA ALA A 71 10.90 6.17 12.41
C ALA A 71 11.91 5.52 13.37
N ARG A 72 11.72 4.23 13.70
CA ARG A 72 12.64 3.46 14.57
C ARG A 72 14.01 3.25 13.96
N LEU A 73 14.06 3.05 12.65
CA LEU A 73 15.30 2.91 11.89
C LEU A 73 15.99 4.26 11.63
N GLY A 74 15.35 5.39 11.96
CA GLY A 74 15.91 6.72 11.71
C GLY A 74 16.03 7.07 10.22
N VAL A 75 15.13 6.53 9.38
CA VAL A 75 15.15 6.72 7.92
C VAL A 75 13.89 7.39 7.38
N ALA A 76 13.03 7.91 8.25
CA ALA A 76 11.76 8.54 7.85
C ALA A 76 11.96 9.79 6.97
N ASP A 77 13.09 10.48 7.09
CA ASP A 77 13.51 11.62 6.28
C ASP A 77 13.98 11.22 4.86
N ARG A 78 14.18 9.92 4.61
CA ARG A 78 14.53 9.37 3.29
C ARG A 78 13.31 9.03 2.43
N ILE A 79 12.12 9.50 2.83
CA ILE A 79 10.88 9.30 2.09
C ILE A 79 10.40 10.63 1.51
N GLU A 80 10.34 10.69 0.18
CA GLU A 80 9.70 11.79 -0.55
C GLU A 80 8.21 11.50 -0.72
N TRP A 81 7.37 12.48 -0.38
CA TRP A 81 5.91 12.33 -0.35
C TRP A 81 5.24 12.98 -1.55
N HIS A 82 4.43 12.19 -2.26
CA HIS A 82 3.64 12.59 -3.42
C HIS A 82 2.13 12.49 -3.09
N PRO A 83 1.44 13.63 -2.89
CA PRO A 83 0.01 13.64 -2.51
C PRO A 83 -0.94 13.41 -3.68
N GLU A 84 -0.42 13.26 -4.90
CA GLU A 84 -1.21 13.04 -6.10
C GLU A 84 -0.80 11.77 -6.84
N THR A 85 -1.79 11.09 -7.39
CA THR A 85 -1.61 9.89 -8.22
C THR A 85 -2.02 10.18 -9.65
N TRP A 86 -1.36 9.49 -10.59
CA TRP A 86 -1.56 9.66 -12.02
C TRP A 86 -2.09 8.37 -12.62
N TRP A 87 -3.22 8.47 -13.31
CA TRP A 87 -3.94 7.34 -13.90
C TRP A 87 -3.76 7.35 -15.40
N ALA A 88 -3.19 6.28 -15.95
CA ALA A 88 -3.00 6.15 -17.39
C ALA A 88 -4.33 6.21 -18.13
N ASN A 89 -4.43 7.06 -19.16
CA ASN A 89 -5.64 7.25 -19.96
C ASN A 89 -5.33 7.37 -21.47
N PRO A 90 -4.60 6.42 -22.09
CA PRO A 90 -4.28 6.49 -23.50
C PRO A 90 -5.56 6.44 -24.38
N PRO A 91 -5.62 7.20 -25.50
CA PRO A 91 -4.59 8.07 -26.07
C PRO A 91 -4.55 9.49 -25.47
N ARG A 92 -5.36 9.78 -24.44
CA ARG A 92 -5.39 11.08 -23.75
C ARG A 92 -4.22 11.20 -22.77
N ARG A 93 -3.98 12.42 -22.29
CA ARG A 93 -3.06 12.63 -21.15
C ARG A 93 -3.58 11.90 -19.90
N PRO A 94 -2.69 11.37 -19.04
CA PRO A 94 -3.07 10.78 -17.76
C PRO A 94 -3.99 11.69 -16.95
N ASP A 95 -4.94 11.08 -16.25
CA ASP A 95 -5.79 11.80 -15.31
C ASP A 95 -5.11 11.91 -13.95
N ARG A 96 -5.32 13.04 -13.28
CA ARG A 96 -4.69 13.35 -12.02
C ARG A 96 -5.70 13.26 -10.88
N MET A 97 -5.41 12.44 -9.89
CA MET A 97 -6.20 12.31 -8.67
C MET A 97 -5.43 12.91 -7.50
N ARG A 98 -6.00 13.97 -6.91
CA ARG A 98 -5.41 14.73 -5.80
C ARG A 98 -6.47 15.08 -4.76
N PRO A 99 -6.13 15.13 -3.47
CA PRO A 99 -7.04 15.60 -2.45
C PRO A 99 -7.27 17.12 -2.57
N ALA A 100 -8.52 17.54 -2.35
CA ALA A 100 -8.93 18.92 -2.12
C ALA A 100 -8.99 19.18 -0.60
N PRO A 101 -9.02 20.45 -0.14
CA PRO A 101 -9.21 20.79 1.28
C PRO A 101 -10.67 20.57 1.72
N LEU A 102 -11.14 19.33 1.61
CA LEU A 102 -12.44 18.85 2.04
C LEU A 102 -12.23 17.73 3.06
N PRO A 103 -13.15 17.53 4.03
CA PRO A 103 -13.04 16.44 4.99
C PRO A 103 -13.13 15.07 4.31
N ALA A 104 -12.64 14.03 4.99
CA ALA A 104 -12.94 12.65 4.63
C ALA A 104 -14.46 12.40 4.63
N PRO A 105 -15.03 11.68 3.64
CA PRO A 105 -14.40 11.06 2.47
C PRO A 105 -14.43 11.94 1.19
N ALA A 106 -14.77 13.23 1.29
CA ALA A 106 -15.02 14.11 0.13
C ALA A 106 -13.75 14.67 -0.55
N HIS A 107 -12.56 14.52 0.06
CA HIS A 107 -11.29 15.08 -0.40
C HIS A 107 -10.92 14.69 -1.84
N PHE A 108 -11.21 13.47 -2.31
CA PHE A 108 -10.98 13.10 -3.71
C PHE A 108 -12.14 13.42 -4.67
N GLY A 109 -13.29 13.83 -4.15
CA GLY A 109 -14.50 14.09 -4.95
C GLY A 109 -14.26 15.01 -6.16
N PRO A 110 -13.65 16.20 -6.00
CA PRO A 110 -13.43 17.10 -7.12
C PRO A 110 -12.50 16.54 -8.22
N SER A 111 -11.44 15.81 -7.86
CA SER A 111 -10.53 15.24 -8.84
C SER A 111 -11.11 13.98 -9.51
N PHE A 112 -11.83 13.15 -8.75
CA PHE A 112 -12.57 12.00 -9.26
C PHE A 112 -13.66 12.40 -10.27
N LEU A 113 -14.45 13.46 -9.97
CA LEU A 113 -15.45 13.97 -10.91
C LEU A 113 -14.84 14.49 -12.22
N ARG A 114 -13.62 15.05 -12.18
CA ARG A 114 -12.88 15.54 -13.36
C ARG A 114 -12.14 14.45 -14.14
N MET A 115 -12.01 13.25 -13.59
CA MET A 115 -11.31 12.13 -14.23
C MET A 115 -11.99 11.80 -15.58
N ARG A 116 -11.21 11.67 -16.66
CA ARG A 116 -11.74 11.40 -18.01
C ARG A 116 -11.65 9.93 -18.41
N LEU A 117 -10.94 9.12 -17.63
CA LEU A 117 -10.81 7.68 -17.79
C LEU A 117 -12.15 6.98 -17.60
N LEU A 118 -12.97 7.47 -16.66
CA LEU A 118 -14.26 6.88 -16.30
C LEU A 118 -15.42 7.71 -16.87
N SER A 119 -16.42 7.03 -17.41
CA SER A 119 -17.70 7.63 -17.79
C SER A 119 -18.47 8.11 -16.55
N THR A 120 -19.47 8.96 -16.75
CA THR A 120 -20.34 9.44 -15.67
C THR A 120 -21.04 8.28 -14.95
N ASP A 121 -21.55 7.30 -15.70
CA ASP A 121 -22.25 6.14 -15.13
C ASP A 121 -21.31 5.28 -14.28
N THR A 122 -20.08 5.03 -14.76
CA THR A 122 -19.06 4.31 -13.99
C THR A 122 -18.70 5.04 -12.70
N LYS A 123 -18.62 6.38 -12.72
CA LYS A 123 -18.37 7.18 -11.51
C LYS A 123 -19.49 7.05 -10.48
N ILE A 124 -20.75 6.99 -10.93
CA ILE A 124 -21.90 6.80 -10.03
C ILE A 124 -21.81 5.42 -9.36
N LEU A 125 -21.53 4.36 -10.14
CA LEU A 125 -21.37 3.00 -9.62
C LEU A 125 -20.22 2.92 -8.60
N VAL A 126 -19.05 3.50 -8.92
CA VAL A 126 -17.92 3.55 -7.98
C VAL A 126 -18.31 4.29 -6.69
N GLY A 127 -19.02 5.42 -6.81
CA GLY A 127 -19.51 6.17 -5.65
C GLY A 127 -20.49 5.39 -4.79
N GLN A 128 -21.34 4.54 -5.38
CA GLN A 128 -22.26 3.65 -4.65
C GLN A 128 -21.50 2.57 -3.88
N ALA A 129 -20.51 1.92 -4.49
CA ALA A 129 -19.65 0.96 -3.82
C ALA A 129 -18.85 1.60 -2.67
N MET A 130 -18.25 2.78 -2.90
CA MET A 130 -17.56 3.55 -1.85
C MET A 130 -18.49 3.92 -0.69
N ARG A 131 -19.75 4.27 -0.97
CA ARG A 131 -20.76 4.50 0.08
C ARG A 131 -21.09 3.23 0.86
N SER A 132 -21.14 2.06 0.19
CA SER A 132 -21.32 0.78 0.85
C SER A 132 -20.16 0.47 1.80
N LEU A 133 -18.92 0.67 1.35
CA LEU A 133 -17.70 0.51 2.18
C LEU A 133 -17.70 1.44 3.40
N LEU A 134 -18.15 2.69 3.24
CA LEU A 134 -18.28 3.64 4.35
C LEU A 134 -19.31 3.19 5.37
N LYS A 135 -20.48 2.75 4.92
CA LYS A 135 -21.57 2.26 5.80
C LYS A 135 -21.18 0.98 6.54
N MET A 136 -20.43 0.10 5.88
CA MET A 136 -19.90 -1.13 6.47
C MET A 136 -18.94 -0.84 7.62
N GLY A 137 -18.14 0.23 7.52
CA GLY A 137 -17.12 0.57 8.50
C GLY A 137 -15.97 -0.43 8.55
N PHE A 138 -14.94 -0.13 9.35
CA PHE A 138 -13.72 -0.95 9.38
C PHE A 138 -13.95 -2.34 9.96
N ALA A 139 -14.74 -2.47 11.03
CA ALA A 139 -15.04 -3.78 11.64
C ALA A 139 -15.97 -4.63 10.76
N GLY A 140 -16.87 -4.00 9.99
CA GLY A 140 -17.85 -4.73 9.17
C GLY A 140 -17.21 -5.49 8.00
N ARG A 141 -16.00 -5.12 7.59
CA ARG A 141 -15.29 -5.79 6.48
C ARG A 141 -14.87 -7.22 6.83
N ASP A 142 -14.75 -7.57 8.11
CA ASP A 142 -14.36 -8.92 8.54
C ASP A 142 -15.40 -9.98 8.13
N ALA A 143 -16.65 -9.58 7.93
CA ALA A 143 -17.69 -10.44 7.36
C ALA A 143 -17.41 -10.87 5.90
N TRP A 144 -16.40 -10.28 5.26
CA TRP A 144 -15.96 -10.57 3.90
C TRP A 144 -14.62 -11.30 3.83
N ALA A 145 -14.15 -11.89 4.94
CA ALA A 145 -12.91 -12.68 4.95
C ALA A 145 -13.00 -13.93 4.05
N ASP A 146 -14.16 -14.59 4.00
CA ASP A 146 -14.37 -15.83 3.22
C ASP A 146 -15.07 -15.59 1.87
N ARG A 147 -15.18 -14.33 1.44
CA ARG A 147 -15.83 -13.94 0.18
C ARG A 147 -14.87 -13.12 -0.64
N SER A 148 -14.88 -13.26 -1.96
CA SER A 148 -14.01 -12.45 -2.80
C SER A 148 -14.45 -10.99 -2.86
N PHE A 149 -13.52 -10.08 -3.16
CA PHE A 149 -13.87 -8.69 -3.46
C PHE A 149 -14.71 -8.59 -4.74
N GLY A 150 -14.51 -9.48 -5.70
CA GLY A 150 -15.33 -9.61 -6.91
C GLY A 150 -16.82 -9.78 -6.58
N ALA A 151 -17.15 -10.62 -5.60
CA ALA A 151 -18.52 -10.80 -5.13
C ALA A 151 -19.12 -9.51 -4.53
N PHE A 152 -18.31 -8.67 -3.87
CA PHE A 152 -18.74 -7.35 -3.42
C PHE A 152 -19.01 -6.39 -4.60
N LEU A 153 -18.17 -6.45 -5.63
CA LEU A 153 -18.36 -5.67 -6.86
C LEU A 153 -19.62 -6.13 -7.63
N ASP A 154 -19.98 -7.42 -7.56
CA ASP A 154 -21.25 -7.94 -8.11
C ASP A 154 -22.45 -7.38 -7.34
N GLU A 155 -22.43 -7.48 -6.01
CA GLU A 155 -23.51 -6.96 -5.15
C GLU A 155 -23.72 -5.45 -5.28
N THR A 156 -22.66 -4.71 -5.59
CA THR A 156 -22.72 -3.26 -5.81
C THR A 156 -22.89 -2.87 -7.28
N GLY A 157 -23.19 -3.82 -8.16
CA GLY A 157 -23.56 -3.58 -9.55
C GLY A 157 -22.46 -2.96 -10.42
N GLN A 158 -21.18 -3.24 -10.13
CA GLN A 158 -20.06 -2.65 -10.86
C GLN A 158 -19.96 -3.22 -12.27
N SER A 159 -19.92 -2.33 -13.27
CA SER A 159 -19.75 -2.70 -14.68
C SER A 159 -18.36 -3.27 -14.95
N THR A 160 -18.21 -4.00 -16.06
CA THR A 160 -16.91 -4.53 -16.54
C THR A 160 -15.87 -3.42 -16.67
N ASP A 161 -16.26 -2.24 -17.15
CA ASP A 161 -15.36 -1.08 -17.25
C ASP A 161 -14.98 -0.52 -15.88
N ALA A 162 -15.91 -0.45 -14.92
CA ALA A 162 -15.59 -0.04 -13.55
C ALA A 162 -14.54 -0.97 -12.93
N ARG A 163 -14.73 -2.30 -13.08
CA ARG A 163 -13.78 -3.31 -12.61
C ARG A 163 -12.42 -3.12 -13.25
N ARG A 164 -12.35 -3.15 -14.58
CA ARG A 164 -11.10 -3.11 -15.33
C ARG A 164 -10.32 -1.81 -15.16
N LEU A 165 -11.00 -0.66 -15.14
CA LEU A 165 -10.34 0.65 -15.18
C LEU A 165 -10.10 1.27 -13.80
N PHE A 166 -10.86 0.86 -12.77
CA PHE A 166 -10.78 1.47 -11.43
C PHE A 166 -10.42 0.46 -10.34
N TRP A 167 -11.18 -0.63 -10.20
CA TRP A 167 -11.00 -1.57 -9.09
C TRP A 167 -9.77 -2.46 -9.25
N GLU A 168 -9.65 -3.13 -10.40
CA GLU A 168 -8.59 -4.10 -10.70
C GLU A 168 -7.18 -3.50 -10.55
N PRO A 169 -6.86 -2.31 -11.12
CA PRO A 169 -5.52 -1.75 -11.01
C PRO A 169 -5.11 -1.46 -9.57
N VAL A 170 -6.05 -1.02 -8.73
CA VAL A 170 -5.79 -0.70 -7.31
C VAL A 170 -5.64 -1.99 -6.51
N VAL A 171 -6.53 -2.95 -6.72
CA VAL A 171 -6.57 -4.21 -5.97
C VAL A 171 -5.37 -5.09 -6.31
N VAL A 172 -5.03 -5.25 -7.59
CA VAL A 172 -3.81 -5.97 -7.99
C VAL A 172 -2.57 -5.26 -7.45
N GLY A 173 -2.52 -3.93 -7.51
CA GLY A 173 -1.39 -3.16 -6.99
C GLY A 173 -1.18 -3.32 -5.48
N ALA A 174 -2.25 -3.41 -4.70
CA ALA A 174 -2.17 -3.48 -3.24
C ALA A 174 -2.15 -4.92 -2.68
N CYS A 175 -2.88 -5.84 -3.30
CA CYS A 175 -3.08 -7.20 -2.81
C CYS A 175 -2.38 -8.27 -3.65
N ASN A 176 -1.82 -7.91 -4.82
CA ASN A 176 -1.13 -8.82 -5.74
C ASN A 176 -1.99 -10.01 -6.20
N LEU A 177 -3.31 -9.83 -6.21
CA LEU A 177 -4.32 -10.79 -6.68
C LEU A 177 -5.44 -10.03 -7.40
N PRO A 178 -6.11 -10.65 -8.39
CA PRO A 178 -7.26 -10.05 -9.04
C PRO A 178 -8.46 -9.93 -8.09
N CYS A 179 -9.44 -9.07 -8.44
CA CYS A 179 -10.59 -8.82 -7.57
C CYS A 179 -11.37 -10.11 -7.24
N ASP A 180 -11.46 -11.05 -8.18
CA ASP A 180 -12.24 -12.28 -7.99
C ASP A 180 -11.53 -13.33 -7.10
N GLU A 181 -10.22 -13.19 -6.85
CA GLU A 181 -9.43 -14.12 -6.05
C GLU A 181 -9.06 -13.57 -4.66
N VAL A 182 -8.97 -12.25 -4.52
CA VAL A 182 -8.63 -11.61 -3.24
C VAL A 182 -9.79 -11.70 -2.25
N ALA A 183 -9.49 -12.03 -0.99
CA ALA A 183 -10.45 -11.94 0.11
C ALA A 183 -10.95 -10.50 0.26
N GLY A 184 -12.27 -10.35 0.39
CA GLY A 184 -12.96 -9.06 0.37
C GLY A 184 -12.47 -8.13 1.47
N ASN A 185 -12.25 -8.65 2.68
CA ASN A 185 -11.75 -7.85 3.81
C ASN A 185 -10.43 -7.11 3.51
N HIS A 186 -9.48 -7.76 2.82
CA HIS A 186 -8.18 -7.17 2.47
C HIS A 186 -8.31 -6.10 1.37
N ALA A 187 -9.07 -6.36 0.31
CA ALA A 187 -9.31 -5.35 -0.72
C ALA A 187 -10.12 -4.16 -0.19
N MET A 188 -11.13 -4.42 0.65
CA MET A 188 -11.92 -3.38 1.32
C MET A 188 -11.05 -2.49 2.21
N GLN A 189 -10.08 -3.06 2.93
CA GLN A 189 -9.11 -2.31 3.72
C GLN A 189 -8.36 -1.27 2.89
N VAL A 190 -7.94 -1.62 1.66
CA VAL A 190 -7.23 -0.69 0.77
C VAL A 190 -8.05 0.57 0.52
N PHE A 191 -9.34 0.43 0.21
CA PHE A 191 -10.22 1.57 -0.05
C PHE A 191 -10.59 2.32 1.22
N GLN A 192 -10.93 1.61 2.30
CA GLN A 192 -11.34 2.19 3.57
C GLN A 192 -10.22 2.99 4.24
N GLU A 193 -9.02 2.41 4.35
CA GLU A 193 -7.88 3.05 5.00
C GLU A 193 -7.09 3.92 4.04
N GLY A 194 -6.91 3.52 2.78
CA GLY A 194 -6.12 4.28 1.81
C GLY A 194 -6.86 5.48 1.23
N PHE A 195 -8.10 5.30 0.76
CA PHE A 195 -8.80 6.32 -0.04
C PHE A 195 -9.89 7.08 0.72
N LEU A 196 -10.52 6.44 1.72
CA LEU A 196 -11.68 7.01 2.41
C LEU A 196 -11.35 7.66 3.75
N ALA A 197 -10.28 7.23 4.44
CA ALA A 197 -9.91 7.71 5.77
C ALA A 197 -9.37 9.16 5.79
N GLY A 198 -8.75 9.64 4.71
CA GLY A 198 -8.30 11.02 4.58
C GLY A 198 -7.20 11.24 3.55
N GLY A 199 -6.99 12.49 3.14
CA GLY A 199 -6.07 12.83 2.06
C GLY A 199 -4.62 12.38 2.29
N TRP A 200 -4.14 12.41 3.54
CA TRP A 200 -2.81 11.90 3.90
C TRP A 200 -2.65 10.41 3.63
N HIS A 201 -3.71 9.63 3.82
CA HIS A 201 -3.63 8.17 3.80
C HIS A 201 -3.33 7.62 2.40
N ALA A 202 -3.78 8.33 1.36
CA ALA A 202 -3.51 8.01 -0.04
C ALA A 202 -2.18 8.61 -0.57
N THR A 203 -1.47 9.42 0.23
CA THR A 203 -0.18 9.99 -0.17
C THR A 203 0.83 8.86 -0.36
N MET A 204 1.49 8.82 -1.53
CA MET A 204 2.52 7.85 -1.83
C MET A 204 3.88 8.39 -1.39
N GLY A 205 4.67 7.55 -0.73
CA GLY A 205 6.05 7.81 -0.32
C GLY A 205 7.02 6.98 -1.16
N LEU A 206 8.05 7.63 -1.69
CA LEU A 206 9.14 6.99 -2.44
C LEU A 206 10.44 7.15 -1.68
N ALA A 207 11.26 6.11 -1.67
CA ALA A 207 12.60 6.18 -1.08
C ALA A 207 13.50 7.09 -1.93
N THR A 208 14.21 8.01 -1.29
CA THR A 208 15.23 8.87 -1.94
C THR A 208 16.62 8.22 -1.94
N CYS A 209 16.75 7.05 -1.32
CA CYS A 209 17.93 6.18 -1.35
C CYS A 209 17.55 4.79 -1.88
N ASP A 210 18.55 3.95 -2.15
CA ASP A 210 18.32 2.54 -2.45
C ASP A 210 17.64 1.83 -1.26
N LEU A 211 16.84 0.80 -1.54
CA LEU A 211 16.10 0.08 -0.51
C LEU A 211 17.00 -0.62 0.50
N LYS A 212 18.19 -1.09 0.11
CA LYS A 212 19.13 -1.69 1.08
C LYS A 212 19.51 -0.66 2.16
N SER A 213 19.81 0.56 1.76
CA SER A 213 20.13 1.67 2.68
C SER A 213 18.98 2.04 3.64
N LEU A 214 17.71 1.74 3.31
CA LEU A 214 16.59 1.93 4.25
C LEU A 214 16.59 0.93 5.42
N TYR A 215 17.11 -0.28 5.20
CA TYR A 215 17.01 -1.39 6.18
C TYR A 215 18.34 -1.73 6.85
N ASP A 216 19.48 -1.34 6.27
CA ASP A 216 20.80 -1.51 6.87
C ASP A 216 20.94 -1.01 8.31
N PRO A 217 20.30 0.12 8.73
CA PRO A 217 20.37 0.57 10.12
C PRO A 217 19.90 -0.47 11.15
N ALA A 218 19.09 -1.46 10.74
CA ALA A 218 18.66 -2.54 11.61
C ALA A 218 19.81 -3.48 12.05
N LEU A 219 20.98 -3.43 11.42
CA LEU A 219 22.17 -4.18 11.85
C LEU A 219 22.79 -3.62 13.13
N GLU A 220 22.48 -2.36 13.47
CA GLU A 220 23.05 -1.63 14.61
C GLU A 220 22.15 -1.65 15.86
N ILE A 221 20.94 -2.21 15.76
CA ILE A 221 19.90 -2.27 16.82
C ILE A 221 19.86 -3.67 17.44
#